data_AF-A0A3S4WZA8-F1
#
_entry.id   AF-A0A3S4WZA8-F1
#
_cell.length_a   1.000
_cell.length_b   1.000
_cell.length_c   1.000
_cell.angle_alpha   90.00
_cell.angle_beta   90.00
_cell.angle_gamma   90.00
#
_symmetry.space_group_name_H-M   'P 1'
#
loop_
_entity.id
_entity.type
_entity.pdbx_description
1 polymer ?
#
loop_
_entity_poly.entity_id
_entity_poly.type
_entity_poly.pdbx_seq_one_letter_code
_entity_poly.pdbx_strand_id
1 'polypeptide(L)'
;MLFLGDKWNKDWAMQGIKNITVVFSFIFLITPFTSQSVNIAQGWGRVNMQGAIIDTACAIAVESRDQTIDLGIVPVADIIRDGHGRSKPFTIELVNCDLERNGNKFPSWKNFQVIFDGDAEGALFGVQGTYQA
;
A
#
# COMPACT_ATOMS: atom_id res chain seq x y z
N MET A 1 28.79 -14.85 19.88
CA MET A 1 29.13 -14.45 21.25
C MET A 1 29.66 -13.01 21.16
N LEU A 2 28.74 -12.05 21.25
CA LEU A 2 28.58 -11.09 22.36
C LEU A 2 29.86 -10.25 22.55
N PHE A 3 29.86 -8.99 22.06
CA PHE A 3 29.63 -7.75 22.85
C PHE A 3 30.91 -7.32 23.59
N LEU A 4 31.30 -6.06 23.82
CA LEU A 4 30.71 -4.72 23.74
C LEU A 4 31.85 -3.73 24.11
N GLY A 5 31.72 -2.46 23.74
CA GLY A 5 32.38 -1.32 24.41
C GLY A 5 33.85 -1.07 24.02
N ASP A 6 34.41 0.14 23.97
CA ASP A 6 33.98 1.47 24.35
C ASP A 6 34.91 2.45 23.63
N LYS A 7 34.38 3.50 22.98
CA LYS A 7 34.93 4.86 23.09
C LYS A 7 34.04 5.89 22.41
N TRP A 8 32.89 6.15 23.03
CA TRP A 8 32.44 7.53 23.06
C TRP A 8 33.47 8.33 23.86
N ASN A 9 33.76 9.54 23.37
CA ASN A 9 34.47 10.61 24.04
C ASN A 9 35.98 10.75 23.74
N LYS A 10 36.26 11.68 22.83
CA LYS A 10 37.27 12.77 22.94
C LYS A 10 37.20 13.57 21.65
N ASP A 11 37.06 14.90 21.79
CA ASP A 11 37.47 15.96 20.84
C ASP A 11 36.54 17.20 20.87
N TRP A 12 35.88 17.48 22.00
CA TRP A 12 35.45 18.85 22.30
C TRP A 12 36.69 19.68 22.70
N ALA A 13 37.28 20.28 21.67
CA ALA A 13 37.94 21.59 21.65
C ALA A 13 38.45 22.14 23.00
N MET A 14 39.71 21.82 23.30
CA MET A 14 40.56 22.73 24.07
C MET A 14 40.83 23.97 23.21
N GLN A 15 40.31 25.14 23.60
CA GLN A 15 41.15 26.23 24.13
C GLN A 15 40.34 27.52 24.32
N GLY A 16 40.37 27.99 25.57
CA GLY A 16 39.65 29.17 26.03
C GLY A 16 40.11 30.44 25.32
N ILE A 17 39.14 31.11 24.73
CA ILE A 17 39.25 32.47 24.21
C ILE A 17 39.36 33.40 25.43
N LYS A 18 40.58 33.83 25.75
CA LYS A 18 40.83 34.89 26.75
C LYS A 18 40.69 36.25 26.06
N ASN A 19 39.70 37.02 26.51
CA ASN A 19 39.57 38.48 26.37
C ASN A 19 39.53 39.04 24.93
N ILE A 20 38.34 39.04 24.33
CA ILE A 20 38.00 39.97 23.24
C ILE A 20 37.23 41.15 23.87
N THR A 21 37.90 42.28 23.98
CA THR A 21 37.35 43.55 24.45
C THR A 21 36.22 43.99 23.52
N VAL A 22 34.99 44.02 24.03
CA VAL A 22 33.78 44.47 23.33
C VAL A 22 33.83 45.99 23.22
N VAL A 23 34.12 46.52 22.02
CA VAL A 23 33.86 47.92 21.69
C VAL A 23 32.48 47.99 21.04
N PHE A 24 31.50 48.31 21.89
CA PHE A 24 30.10 48.51 21.55
C PHE A 24 29.95 49.89 20.87
N SER A 25 30.03 49.94 19.54
CA SER A 25 29.82 51.18 18.76
C SER A 25 28.46 51.17 18.05
N PHE A 26 27.45 51.58 18.82
CA PHE A 26 26.27 52.37 18.47
C PHE A 26 25.82 52.48 16.98
N ILE A 27 25.14 51.47 16.43
CA ILE A 27 24.08 51.67 15.40
C ILE A 27 22.99 50.60 15.59
N PHE A 28 22.09 50.80 16.55
CA PHE A 28 20.84 50.04 16.69
C PHE A 28 19.68 51.04 16.58
N LEU A 29 19.27 51.35 15.35
CA LEU A 29 18.09 52.15 15.06
C LEU A 29 16.99 51.26 14.46
N ILE A 30 16.23 50.65 15.37
CA ILE A 30 14.78 50.40 15.36
C ILE A 30 14.11 50.14 13.99
N THR A 31 13.99 48.87 13.61
CA THR A 31 12.90 48.38 12.75
C THR A 31 12.09 47.33 13.52
N PRO A 32 10.80 47.51 13.80
CA PRO A 32 9.97 46.41 14.27
C PRO A 32 9.62 45.51 13.07
N PHE A 33 10.45 44.51 12.79
CA PHE A 33 9.99 43.37 12.00
C PHE A 33 9.04 42.57 12.89
N THR A 34 7.74 42.78 12.72
CA THR A 34 6.73 41.87 13.27
C THR A 34 6.76 40.59 12.42
N SER A 35 7.43 39.56 12.93
CA SER A 35 7.32 38.21 12.38
C SER A 35 5.92 37.67 12.68
N GLN A 36 5.00 37.82 11.73
CA GLN A 36 3.74 37.10 11.79
C GLN A 36 4.03 35.63 11.47
N SER A 37 4.14 34.78 12.49
CA SER A 37 4.06 33.34 12.29
C SER A 37 2.59 33.01 12.00
N VAL A 38 2.25 32.84 10.72
CA VAL A 38 1.03 32.13 10.37
C VAL A 38 1.22 30.71 10.87
N ASN A 39 0.60 30.37 12.00
CA ASN A 39 0.30 28.98 12.35
C ASN A 39 -0.70 28.51 11.30
N ILE A 40 -0.19 28.10 10.13
CA ILE A 40 -0.91 27.14 9.31
C ILE A 40 -0.93 25.91 10.20
N ALA A 41 -2.06 25.68 10.87
CA ALA A 41 -2.37 24.35 11.37
C ALA A 41 -2.34 23.45 10.13
N GLN A 42 -1.15 22.94 9.80
CA GLN A 42 -0.93 22.03 8.69
C GLN A 42 -1.78 20.82 9.02
N GLY A 43 -2.90 20.71 8.30
CA GLY A 43 -3.99 19.81 8.64
C GLY A 43 -3.48 18.42 8.92
N TRP A 44 -3.85 17.88 10.09
CA TRP A 44 -3.59 16.50 10.42
C TRP A 44 -4.51 15.60 9.60
N GLY A 45 -3.98 15.00 8.53
CA GLY A 45 -4.64 13.93 7.80
C GLY A 45 -4.52 12.62 8.58
N ARG A 46 -5.65 11.98 8.89
CA ARG A 46 -5.65 10.62 9.45
C ARG A 46 -5.72 9.62 8.30
N VAL A 47 -4.69 8.79 8.17
CA VAL A 47 -4.69 7.65 7.25
C VAL A 47 -5.01 6.41 8.07
N ASN A 48 -6.00 5.64 7.63
CA ASN A 48 -6.31 4.33 8.20
C ASN A 48 -5.80 3.27 7.22
N MET A 49 -4.96 2.35 7.70
CA MET A 49 -4.40 1.27 6.88
C MET A 49 -4.89 -0.06 7.43
N GLN A 50 -5.61 -0.81 6.60
CA GLN A 50 -6.03 -2.17 6.88
C GLN A 50 -5.19 -3.13 6.04
N GLY A 51 -4.70 -4.19 6.67
CA GLY A 51 -3.90 -5.21 6.01
C GLY A 51 -3.91 -6.52 6.79
N ALA A 52 -3.45 -7.59 6.13
CA ALA A 52 -3.24 -8.90 6.74
C ALA A 52 -1.86 -9.41 6.32
N ILE A 53 -1.15 -10.08 7.23
CA ILE A 53 0.12 -10.76 6.91
C ILE A 53 -0.21 -12.19 6.54
N ILE A 54 0.08 -12.56 5.30
CA ILE A 54 -0.24 -13.88 4.75
C ILE A 54 1.05 -14.49 4.19
N ASP A 55 1.41 -15.68 4.64
CA ASP A 55 2.53 -16.44 4.09
C ASP A 55 2.08 -17.16 2.81
N THR A 56 2.23 -16.45 1.69
CA THR A 56 1.83 -16.89 0.35
C THR A 56 2.99 -16.69 -0.62
N ALA A 57 3.06 -17.55 -1.64
CA ALA A 57 4.07 -17.44 -2.68
C ALA A 57 3.98 -16.11 -3.45
N CYS A 58 2.78 -15.57 -3.64
CA CYS A 58 2.53 -14.33 -4.37
C CYS A 58 1.45 -13.52 -3.66
N ALA A 59 1.49 -12.20 -3.82
CA ALA A 59 0.38 -11.32 -3.46
C ALA A 59 -0.58 -11.16 -4.65
N ILE A 60 -1.87 -10.98 -4.39
CA ILE A 60 -2.83 -10.57 -5.42
C ILE A 60 -2.72 -9.05 -5.61
N ALA A 61 -2.61 -8.59 -6.85
CA ALA A 61 -2.57 -7.16 -7.16
C ALA A 61 -3.80 -6.45 -6.60
N VAL A 62 -3.64 -5.20 -6.13
CA VAL A 62 -4.75 -4.43 -5.52
C VAL A 62 -5.92 -4.30 -6.48
N GLU A 63 -5.65 -4.03 -7.76
CA GLU A 63 -6.64 -3.93 -8.84
C GLU A 63 -7.33 -5.28 -9.18
N SER A 64 -6.77 -6.40 -8.70
CA SER A 64 -7.35 -7.74 -8.87
C SER A 64 -8.04 -8.27 -7.62
N ARG A 65 -7.96 -7.57 -6.49
CA ARG A 65 -8.62 -8.00 -5.25
C ARG A 65 -10.12 -7.80 -5.28
N ASP A 66 -10.57 -6.68 -5.83
CA ASP A 66 -11.98 -6.35 -5.95
C ASP A 66 -12.26 -5.92 -7.39
N GLN A 67 -12.92 -6.80 -8.13
CA GLN A 67 -13.23 -6.61 -9.54
C GLN A 67 -14.73 -6.78 -9.74
N THR A 68 -15.34 -5.80 -10.41
CA THR A 68 -16.73 -5.91 -10.88
C THR A 68 -16.72 -6.14 -12.39
N ILE A 69 -17.28 -7.27 -12.83
CA ILE A 69 -17.35 -7.63 -14.25
C ILE A 69 -18.75 -7.35 -14.79
N ASP A 70 -18.87 -6.37 -15.67
CA ASP A 70 -20.13 -6.07 -16.36
C ASP A 70 -20.39 -7.08 -17.49
N LEU A 71 -21.37 -7.96 -17.27
CA LEU A 71 -21.84 -8.95 -18.24
C LEU A 71 -22.65 -8.31 -19.38
N GLY A 72 -23.14 -7.09 -19.19
CA GLY A 72 -23.94 -6.34 -20.15
C GLY A 72 -25.37 -6.87 -20.31
N ILE A 73 -26.10 -6.27 -21.26
CA ILE A 73 -27.47 -6.66 -21.60
C ILE A 73 -27.44 -7.61 -22.80
N VAL A 74 -28.07 -8.77 -22.66
CA VAL A 74 -28.23 -9.75 -23.73
C VAL A 74 -29.72 -9.97 -23.99
N PRO A 75 -30.20 -9.87 -25.25
CA PRO A 75 -31.59 -10.17 -25.57
C PRO A 75 -31.95 -11.60 -25.16
N VAL A 76 -33.11 -11.77 -24.53
CA VAL A 76 -33.60 -13.09 -24.12
C VAL A 76 -33.67 -14.07 -25.31
N ALA A 77 -34.01 -13.57 -26.49
CA ALA A 77 -34.04 -14.37 -27.72
C ALA A 77 -32.66 -14.97 -28.10
N ASP A 78 -31.56 -14.24 -27.86
CA ASP A 78 -30.21 -14.76 -28.10
C ASP A 78 -29.85 -15.85 -27.08
N ILE A 79 -30.22 -15.67 -25.81
CA ILE A 79 -29.99 -16.68 -24.76
C ILE A 79 -30.78 -17.95 -25.05
N ILE A 80 -32.05 -17.84 -25.50
CA ILE A 80 -32.87 -18.99 -25.88
C ILE A 80 -32.28 -19.73 -27.08
N ARG A 81 -31.78 -18.99 -28.08
CA ARG A 81 -31.21 -19.57 -29.31
C ARG A 81 -29.86 -20.26 -29.04
N ASP A 82 -28.97 -19.56 -28.34
CA ASP A 82 -27.57 -19.97 -28.20
C ASP A 82 -27.34 -20.80 -26.91
N GLY A 83 -28.29 -20.76 -25.97
CA GLY A 83 -28.21 -21.45 -24.67
C GLY A 83 -27.27 -20.80 -23.67
N HIS A 84 -26.58 -19.72 -24.04
CA HIS A 84 -25.64 -19.01 -23.19
C HIS A 84 -25.56 -17.52 -23.53
N GLY A 85 -25.08 -16.71 -22.57
CA GLY A 85 -24.79 -15.29 -22.77
C GLY A 85 -23.44 -15.05 -23.48
N ARG A 86 -23.02 -13.79 -23.52
CA ARG A 86 -21.70 -13.39 -24.04
C ARG A 86 -20.63 -13.60 -22.97
N SER A 87 -19.52 -14.23 -23.34
CA SER A 87 -18.38 -14.39 -22.44
C SER A 87 -17.66 -13.07 -22.18
N LYS A 88 -17.26 -12.85 -20.92
CA LYS A 88 -16.44 -11.70 -20.51
C LYS A 88 -15.10 -12.19 -19.96
N PRO A 89 -13.98 -11.87 -20.61
CA PRO A 89 -12.67 -12.20 -20.06
C PRO A 89 -12.38 -11.30 -18.85
N PHE A 90 -11.77 -11.87 -17.82
CA PHE A 90 -11.21 -11.14 -16.69
C PHE A 90 -9.87 -11.78 -16.30
N THR A 91 -9.08 -11.10 -15.48
CA THR A 91 -7.73 -11.55 -15.12
C THR A 91 -7.44 -11.21 -13.67
N ILE A 92 -6.90 -12.20 -12.94
CA ILE A 92 -6.40 -12.05 -11.59
C ILE A 92 -4.87 -11.99 -11.68
N GLU A 93 -4.31 -10.81 -11.40
CA GLU A 93 -2.87 -10.60 -11.44
C GLU A 93 -2.22 -10.93 -10.09
N LEU A 94 -1.14 -11.71 -10.14
CA LEU A 94 -0.30 -12.03 -9.00
C LEU A 94 1.01 -11.26 -9.10
N VAL A 95 1.38 -10.57 -8.03
CA VAL A 95 2.58 -9.73 -7.94
C VAL A 95 3.47 -10.16 -6.80
N ASN A 96 4.75 -9.78 -6.87
CA ASN A 96 5.75 -10.05 -5.84
C ASN A 96 5.87 -11.54 -5.48
N CYS A 97 5.93 -12.40 -6.50
CA CYS A 97 6.04 -13.83 -6.31
C CYS A 97 7.44 -14.24 -5.86
N ASP A 98 7.52 -15.02 -4.78
CA ASP A 98 8.69 -15.79 -4.35
C ASP A 98 8.36 -17.29 -4.40
N LEU A 99 8.96 -17.97 -5.36
CA LEU A 99 8.77 -19.41 -5.55
C LEU A 99 9.68 -20.24 -4.64
N GLU A 100 10.75 -19.63 -4.11
CA GLU A 100 11.73 -20.30 -3.27
C GLU A 100 11.43 -20.04 -1.80
N ARG A 101 11.04 -21.08 -1.06
CA ARG A 101 10.88 -20.93 0.38
C ARG A 101 12.25 -20.91 1.04
N ASN A 102 12.60 -19.81 1.69
CA ASN A 102 13.88 -19.67 2.36
C ASN A 102 14.06 -20.75 3.45
N GLY A 103 15.01 -21.66 3.22
CA GLY A 103 15.38 -22.74 4.13
C GLY A 103 15.10 -24.14 3.57
N ASN A 104 16.08 -25.03 3.73
CA ASN A 104 16.14 -26.42 3.22
C ASN A 104 15.04 -27.35 3.76
N LYS A 105 14.05 -26.82 4.49
CA LYS A 105 13.05 -27.55 5.27
C LYS A 105 11.70 -27.67 4.58
N PHE A 106 11.46 -26.90 3.51
CA PHE A 106 10.19 -26.90 2.80
C PHE A 106 10.40 -26.94 1.27
N PRO A 107 9.55 -27.68 0.53
CA PRO A 107 9.58 -27.64 -0.92
C PRO A 107 9.16 -26.27 -1.45
N SER A 108 9.78 -25.85 -2.55
CA SER A 108 9.41 -24.64 -3.31
C SER A 108 7.95 -24.67 -3.76
N TRP A 109 7.36 -23.48 -3.94
CA TRP A 109 6.02 -23.32 -4.49
C TRP A 109 6.03 -23.67 -5.98
N LYS A 110 5.08 -24.52 -6.43
CA LYS A 110 5.01 -24.99 -7.83
C LYS A 110 3.67 -24.79 -8.49
N ASN A 111 2.59 -24.76 -7.72
CA ASN A 111 1.24 -24.73 -8.23
C ASN A 111 0.47 -23.56 -7.60
N PHE A 112 -0.36 -22.92 -8.41
CA PHE A 112 -1.34 -21.95 -7.98
C PHE A 112 -2.73 -22.52 -8.30
N GLN A 113 -3.64 -22.47 -7.33
CA GLN A 113 -5.01 -22.92 -7.49
C GLN A 113 -5.95 -21.79 -7.06
N VAL A 114 -6.95 -21.52 -7.89
CA VAL A 114 -8.04 -20.60 -7.59
C VAL A 114 -9.31 -21.40 -7.38
N ILE A 115 -10.09 -21.04 -6.37
CA ILE A 115 -11.40 -21.59 -6.10
C ILE A 115 -12.38 -20.42 -6.19
N PHE A 116 -13.45 -20.61 -6.95
CA PHE A 116 -14.56 -19.67 -7.01
C PHE A 116 -15.66 -20.19 -6.09
N ASP A 117 -16.17 -19.32 -5.23
CA ASP A 117 -17.22 -19.62 -4.28
C ASP A 117 -18.39 -18.64 -4.51
N GLY A 118 -19.62 -19.15 -4.44
CA GLY A 118 -20.83 -18.40 -4.77
C GLY A 118 -22.08 -19.26 -4.75
N ASP A 119 -23.24 -18.63 -4.99
CA ASP A 119 -24.51 -19.33 -5.10
C ASP A 119 -24.48 -20.30 -6.27
N ALA A 120 -24.69 -21.59 -6.01
CA ALA A 120 -24.45 -22.65 -6.98
C ALA A 120 -25.76 -23.19 -7.57
N GLU A 121 -25.81 -23.30 -8.89
CA GLU A 121 -26.86 -23.95 -9.66
C GLU A 121 -26.21 -25.12 -10.42
N GLY A 122 -26.09 -26.27 -9.77
CA GLY A 122 -25.36 -27.43 -10.30
C GLY A 122 -23.86 -27.16 -10.44
N ALA A 123 -23.36 -27.14 -11.69
CA ALA A 123 -21.95 -26.84 -12.01
C ALA A 123 -21.70 -25.37 -12.38
N LEU A 124 -22.72 -24.51 -12.26
CA LEU A 124 -22.69 -23.09 -12.63
C LEU A 124 -23.03 -22.22 -11.42
N PHE A 125 -22.80 -20.92 -11.53
CA PHE A 125 -23.29 -19.96 -10.55
C PHE A 125 -24.74 -19.57 -10.84
N GLY A 126 -25.58 -19.55 -9.80
CA GLY A 126 -26.92 -19.00 -9.87
C GLY A 126 -26.87 -17.50 -10.19
N VAL A 127 -27.69 -17.06 -11.15
CA VAL A 127 -27.78 -15.65 -11.55
C VAL A 127 -29.21 -15.16 -11.42
N GLN A 128 -29.36 -13.96 -10.87
CA GLN A 128 -30.65 -13.29 -10.73
C GLN A 128 -30.61 -12.02 -11.58
N GLY A 129 -31.63 -11.83 -12.41
CA GLY A 129 -31.72 -10.70 -13.32
C GLY A 129 -33.14 -10.14 -13.35
N THR A 130 -33.27 -8.90 -13.83
CA THR A 130 -34.57 -8.29 -14.12
C THR A 130 -34.77 -8.26 -15.63
N TYR A 131 -36.00 -8.55 -16.06
CA TYR A 131 -36.39 -8.38 -17.46
C TYR A 131 -36.93 -6.96 -17.65
N GLN A 132 -36.43 -6.27 -18.67
CA GLN A 132 -36.98 -4.99 -19.11
C GLN A 132 -37.60 -5.20 -20.48
N ALA A 133 -38.92 -5.01 -20.55
CA ALA A 133 -39.75 -5.14 -21.75
C ALA A 133 -39.73 -3.86 -22.59
#